data_AF-A0AAJ4ZJ88-F1
#
_entry.id   AF-A0AAJ4ZJ88-F1
#
_cell.length_a   1.000
_cell.length_b   1.000
_cell.length_c   1.000
_cell.angle_alpha   90.00
_cell.angle_beta   90.00
_cell.angle_gamma   90.00
#
_symmetry.space_group_name_H-M   'P 1'
#
loop_
_entity.id
_entity.type
_entity.pdbx_description
1 polymer ?
#
loop_
_entity_poly.entity_id
_entity_poly.type
_entity_poly.pdbx_seq_one_letter_code
_entity_poly.pdbx_strand_id
1 'polypeptide(L)'
;MSDFLNYTAGLHALEKIGEQGRAIDKQNRALREANDDLHRAKYNEDISRIEADRIKKENNEYKALLSKPFAEIAAKDGRFKENYEKQQELLAAWIVSQRAFKEVAMKYGQAMGKSSEEVLSEFQAAKETVLNDQSNFGNTVDETEKKAYKRYLDKEQG
;
A
#
# COMPACT_ATOMS: atom_id res chain seq x y z
N MET A 1 15.85 19.59 -88.11
CA MET A 1 14.84 19.75 -87.03
C MET A 1 14.65 18.49 -86.19
N SER A 2 14.76 17.28 -86.76
CA SER A 2 14.63 16.00 -86.03
C SER A 2 15.66 15.82 -84.89
N ASP A 3 16.93 16.13 -85.14
CA ASP A 3 18.01 15.83 -84.18
C ASP A 3 17.99 16.71 -82.93
N PHE A 4 17.50 17.95 -83.05
CA PHE A 4 17.33 18.85 -81.91
C PHE A 4 16.20 18.38 -80.98
N LEU A 5 15.09 17.89 -81.55
CA LEU A 5 13.96 17.36 -80.78
C LEU A 5 14.32 16.05 -80.06
N ASN A 6 15.14 15.20 -80.68
CA ASN A 6 15.64 13.98 -80.04
C ASN A 6 16.62 14.28 -78.90
N TYR A 7 17.48 15.29 -79.07
CA TYR A 7 18.40 15.74 -78.03
C TYR A 7 17.69 16.36 -76.82
N THR A 8 16.69 17.23 -77.06
CA THR A 8 15.89 17.83 -75.98
C THR A 8 15.03 16.80 -75.25
N ALA A 9 14.45 15.83 -75.97
CA ALA A 9 13.74 14.71 -75.36
C ALA A 9 14.66 13.82 -74.50
N GLY A 10 15.88 13.56 -74.96
CA GLY A 10 16.89 12.82 -74.20
C GLY A 10 17.35 13.54 -72.93
N LEU A 11 17.55 14.85 -72.99
CA LEU A 11 17.87 15.69 -71.82
C LEU A 11 16.73 15.72 -70.79
N HIS A 12 15.48 15.89 -71.23
CA HIS A 12 14.32 15.86 -70.35
C HIS A 12 14.14 14.49 -69.67
N ALA A 13 14.42 13.40 -70.39
CA ALA A 13 14.39 12.07 -69.81
C ALA A 13 15.47 11.88 -68.74
N LEU A 14 16.69 12.36 -68.98
CA LEU A 14 17.79 12.32 -68.01
C LEU A 14 17.51 13.19 -66.77
N GLU A 15 16.94 14.38 -66.96
CA GLU A 15 16.53 15.26 -65.86
C GLU A 15 15.46 14.61 -65.00
N LYS A 16 14.43 14.02 -65.62
CA LYS A 16 13.36 13.28 -64.92
C LYS A 16 13.90 12.07 -64.14
N ILE A 17 14.87 11.34 -64.70
CA ILE A 17 15.54 10.23 -64.00
C ILE A 17 16.36 10.74 -62.82
N GLY A 18 17.08 11.86 -62.97
CA GLY A 18 17.85 12.49 -61.89
C GLY A 18 16.97 13.08 -60.77
N GLU A 19 15.79 13.61 -61.11
CA GLU A 19 14.78 14.01 -60.13
C GLU A 19 14.18 12.82 -59.38
N GLN A 20 13.87 11.74 -60.08
CA GLN A 20 13.41 10.49 -59.47
C GLN A 20 14.45 9.88 -58.53
N GLY A 21 15.73 9.87 -58.91
CA GLY A 21 16.83 9.40 -58.04
C GLY A 21 16.93 10.23 -56.75
N ARG A 22 16.89 11.57 -56.86
CA ARG A 22 16.89 12.47 -55.70
C ARG A 22 15.66 12.28 -54.80
N ALA A 23 14.50 12.03 -55.39
CA ALA A 23 13.27 11.74 -54.64
C ALA A 23 13.37 10.41 -53.88
N ILE A 24 13.91 9.36 -54.52
CA ILE A 24 14.16 8.04 -53.91
C ILE A 24 15.16 8.17 -52.76
N ASP A 25 16.25 8.93 -52.92
CA ASP A 25 17.25 9.14 -51.86
C ASP A 25 16.68 9.91 -50.67
N LYS A 26 15.78 10.87 -50.91
CA LYS A 26 15.06 11.58 -49.85
C LYS A 26 14.12 10.63 -49.10
N GLN A 27 13.39 9.79 -49.83
CA GLN A 27 12.48 8.81 -49.25
C GLN A 27 13.23 7.75 -48.43
N ASN A 28 14.36 7.25 -48.93
CA ASN A 28 15.20 6.27 -48.23
C ASN A 28 15.79 6.84 -46.93
N ARG A 29 16.17 8.13 -46.90
CA ARG A 29 16.61 8.79 -45.67
C ARG A 29 15.48 8.94 -44.66
N ALA A 30 14.31 9.41 -45.09
CA ALA A 30 13.15 9.54 -44.21
C ALA A 30 12.70 8.17 -43.66
N LEU A 31 12.77 7.10 -44.45
CA LEU A 31 12.46 5.74 -43.99
C LEU A 31 13.45 5.25 -42.93
N ARG A 32 14.75 5.55 -43.06
CA ARG A 32 15.76 5.20 -42.05
C ARG A 32 15.53 5.95 -40.74
N GLU A 33 15.29 7.26 -40.82
CA GLU A 33 14.99 8.09 -39.64
C GLU A 33 13.72 7.60 -38.93
N ALA A 34 12.64 7.33 -39.67
CA ALA A 34 11.41 6.79 -39.11
C ALA A 34 11.61 5.41 -38.47
N ASN A 35 12.45 4.56 -39.04
CA ASN A 35 12.75 3.25 -38.47
C ASN A 35 13.59 3.39 -37.17
N ASP A 36 14.57 4.29 -37.15
CA ASP A 36 15.36 4.58 -35.95
C ASP A 36 14.50 5.16 -34.81
N ASP A 37 13.56 6.04 -35.15
CA ASP A 37 12.58 6.58 -34.19
C ASP A 37 11.65 5.50 -33.65
N LEU A 38 11.18 4.60 -34.50
CA LEU A 38 10.35 3.47 -34.10
C LEU A 38 11.12 2.51 -33.18
N HIS A 39 12.39 2.23 -33.48
CA HIS A 39 13.26 1.43 -32.62
C HIS A 39 13.47 2.09 -31.25
N ARG A 40 13.70 3.40 -31.21
CA ARG A 40 13.81 4.16 -29.95
C ARG A 40 12.52 4.18 -29.16
N ALA A 41 11.38 4.39 -29.81
CA ALA A 41 10.08 4.37 -29.18
C ALA A 41 9.77 3.00 -28.56
N LYS A 42 10.00 1.92 -29.31
CA LYS A 42 9.83 0.54 -28.83
C LYS A 42 10.74 0.21 -27.66
N TYR A 43 12.01 0.63 -27.73
CA TYR A 43 12.95 0.44 -26.62
C TYR A 43 12.48 1.16 -25.36
N ASN A 44 12.04 2.42 -25.47
CA ASN A 44 11.52 3.19 -24.34
C ASN A 44 10.24 2.59 -23.75
N GLU A 45 9.35 2.07 -24.60
CA GLU A 45 8.17 1.33 -24.17
C GLU A 45 8.53 0.06 -23.41
N ASP A 46 9.48 -0.73 -23.91
CA ASP A 46 9.95 -1.95 -23.26
C ASP A 46 10.56 -1.66 -21.87
N ILE A 47 11.41 -0.63 -21.76
CA ILE A 47 11.97 -0.19 -20.47
C ILE A 47 10.86 0.26 -19.52
N SER A 48 9.89 1.04 -20.02
CA SER A 48 8.76 1.51 -19.21
C SER A 48 7.90 0.35 -18.71
N ARG A 49 7.69 -0.67 -19.53
CA ARG A 49 6.95 -1.88 -19.16
C ARG A 49 7.70 -2.70 -18.10
N ILE A 50 9.01 -2.89 -18.27
CA ILE A 50 9.85 -3.60 -17.29
C ILE A 50 9.80 -2.90 -15.94
N GLU A 51 9.91 -1.58 -15.92
CA GLU A 51 9.85 -0.80 -14.68
C GLU A 51 8.45 -0.85 -14.05
N ALA A 52 7.39 -0.76 -14.85
CA ALA A 52 6.02 -0.92 -14.37
C ALA A 52 5.78 -2.30 -13.75
N ASP A 53 6.30 -3.37 -14.37
CA ASP A 53 6.21 -4.73 -13.85
C ASP A 53 7.01 -4.90 -12.55
N ARG A 54 8.20 -4.28 -12.45
CA ARG A 54 9.00 -4.25 -11.21
C ARG A 54 8.24 -3.57 -10.08
N ILE A 55 7.72 -2.36 -10.31
CA ILE A 55 6.94 -1.60 -9.32
C ILE A 55 5.70 -2.39 -8.90
N LYS A 56 5.01 -3.03 -9.84
CA LYS A 56 3.83 -3.85 -9.55
C LYS A 56 4.20 -5.05 -8.68
N LYS A 57 5.32 -5.72 -8.98
CA LYS A 57 5.82 -6.85 -8.19
C LYS A 57 6.17 -6.42 -6.76
N GLU A 58 6.95 -5.35 -6.62
CA GLU A 58 7.33 -4.79 -5.31
C GLU A 58 6.08 -4.40 -4.50
N ASN A 59 5.12 -3.72 -5.12
CA ASN A 59 3.85 -3.39 -4.46
C ASN A 59 3.08 -4.63 -3.99
N ASN A 60 3.06 -5.70 -4.78
CA ASN A 60 2.40 -6.94 -4.39
C ASN A 60 3.13 -7.62 -3.23
N GLU A 61 4.46 -7.60 -3.23
CA GLU A 61 5.28 -8.14 -2.14
C GLU A 61 5.04 -7.36 -0.84
N TYR A 62 5.01 -6.02 -0.89
CA TYR A 62 4.69 -5.20 0.28
C TYR A 62 3.28 -5.45 0.80
N LYS A 63 2.28 -5.53 -0.09
CA LYS A 63 0.90 -5.87 0.32
C LYS A 63 0.83 -7.24 0.99
N ALA A 64 1.53 -8.23 0.45
CA ALA A 64 1.57 -9.58 1.01
C ALA A 64 2.34 -9.65 2.34
N LEU A 65 3.31 -8.77 2.58
CA LEU A 65 3.99 -8.65 3.87
C LEU A 65 3.07 -7.98 4.90
N LEU A 66 2.42 -6.87 4.55
CA LEU A 66 1.54 -6.11 5.43
C LEU A 66 0.24 -6.84 5.82
N SER A 67 -0.13 -7.88 5.06
CA SER A 67 -1.28 -8.72 5.39
C SER A 67 -0.97 -9.83 6.42
N LYS A 68 0.29 -9.99 6.82
CA LYS A 68 0.69 -11.06 7.76
C LYS A 68 0.49 -10.65 9.22
N PRO A 69 0.37 -11.64 10.14
CA PRO A 69 0.42 -11.36 11.57
C PRO A 69 1.70 -10.60 11.95
N PHE A 70 1.60 -9.63 12.86
CA PHE A 70 2.73 -8.79 13.24
C PHE A 70 3.93 -9.60 13.76
N ALA A 71 3.69 -10.71 14.47
CA ALA A 71 4.74 -11.61 14.90
C ALA A 71 5.55 -12.19 13.72
N GLU A 72 4.88 -12.52 12.60
CA GLU A 72 5.55 -13.04 11.40
C GLU A 72 6.35 -11.96 10.65
N ILE A 73 5.88 -10.72 10.68
CA ILE A 73 6.60 -9.58 10.09
C ILE A 73 7.84 -9.26 10.94
N ALA A 74 7.68 -9.22 12.27
CA ALA A 74 8.77 -8.99 13.23
C ALA A 74 9.87 -10.06 13.16
N ALA A 75 9.53 -11.31 12.81
CA ALA A 75 10.52 -12.35 12.60
C ALA A 75 11.44 -12.10 11.38
N LYS A 76 11.04 -11.23 10.44
CA LYS A 76 11.72 -11.01 9.15
C LYS A 76 12.38 -9.63 9.01
N ASP A 77 11.92 -8.61 9.72
CA ASP A 77 12.48 -7.26 9.69
C ASP A 77 12.82 -6.77 11.11
N GLY A 78 14.11 -6.51 11.35
CA GLY A 78 14.61 -6.09 12.67
C GLY A 78 14.08 -4.73 13.13
N ARG A 79 13.82 -3.79 12.22
CA ARG A 79 13.27 -2.47 12.59
C ARG A 79 11.79 -2.59 12.96
N PHE A 80 11.04 -3.42 12.24
CA PHE A 80 9.66 -3.73 12.60
C PHE A 80 9.61 -4.47 13.95
N LYS A 81 10.56 -5.39 14.18
CA LYS A 81 10.65 -6.15 15.44
C LYS A 81 10.73 -5.25 16.66
N GLU A 82 11.58 -4.22 16.64
CA GLU A 82 11.71 -3.29 17.77
C GLU A 82 10.38 -2.58 18.10
N ASN A 83 9.64 -2.15 17.08
CA ASN A 83 8.34 -1.53 17.28
C ASN A 83 7.30 -2.53 17.80
N TYR A 84 7.32 -3.75 17.27
CA TYR A 84 6.44 -4.82 17.72
C TYR A 84 6.71 -5.20 19.18
N GLU A 85 7.97 -5.34 19.58
CA GLU A 85 8.36 -5.66 20.95
C GLU A 85 7.94 -4.55 21.93
N LYS A 86 8.14 -3.28 21.59
CA LYS A 86 7.63 -2.15 22.41
C LYS A 86 6.11 -2.19 22.60
N GLN A 87 5.36 -2.58 21.57
CA GLN A 87 3.92 -2.77 21.69
C GLN A 87 3.57 -3.95 22.61
N GLN A 88 4.32 -5.06 22.53
CA GLN A 88 4.14 -6.20 23.43
C GLN A 88 4.45 -5.83 24.89
N GLU A 89 5.50 -5.06 25.14
CA GLU A 89 5.85 -4.54 26.47
C GLU A 89 4.73 -3.68 27.05
N LEU A 90 4.16 -2.76 26.25
CA LEU A 90 3.04 -1.92 26.68
C LEU A 90 1.78 -2.75 26.98
N LEU A 91 1.46 -3.74 26.15
CA LEU A 91 0.35 -4.67 26.39
C LEU A 91 0.58 -5.49 27.66
N ALA A 92 1.79 -5.97 27.89
CA ALA A 92 2.15 -6.71 29.10
C ALA A 92 1.98 -5.85 30.35
N ALA A 93 2.47 -4.60 30.32
CA ALA A 93 2.31 -3.64 31.42
C ALA A 93 0.83 -3.34 31.70
N TRP A 94 0.00 -3.21 30.66
CA TRP A 94 -1.44 -3.02 30.81
C TRP A 94 -2.13 -4.24 31.42
N ILE A 95 -1.81 -5.46 30.96
CA ILE A 95 -2.36 -6.71 31.53
C ILE A 95 -2.02 -6.84 33.01
N VAL A 96 -0.77 -6.56 33.39
CA VAL A 96 -0.35 -6.59 34.80
C VAL A 96 -1.13 -5.56 35.62
N SER A 97 -1.30 -4.35 35.09
CA SER A 97 -2.10 -3.30 35.75
C SER A 97 -3.56 -3.72 35.96
N GLN A 98 -4.20 -4.29 34.93
CA GLN A 98 -5.58 -4.80 35.03
C GLN A 98 -5.71 -5.91 36.07
N ARG A 99 -4.74 -6.83 36.14
CA ARG A 99 -4.70 -7.89 37.17
C ARG A 99 -4.50 -7.32 38.57
N ALA A 100 -3.65 -6.31 38.73
CA ALA A 100 -3.43 -5.63 40.00
C ALA A 100 -4.70 -4.90 40.48
N PHE A 101 -5.41 -4.20 39.59
CA PHE A 101 -6.69 -3.57 39.92
C PHE A 101 -7.75 -4.61 40.31
N LYS A 102 -7.82 -5.75 39.62
CA LYS A 102 -8.71 -6.85 40.00
C LYS A 102 -8.41 -7.37 41.40
N GLU A 103 -7.14 -7.58 41.73
CA GLU A 103 -6.70 -8.01 43.07
C GLU A 103 -7.13 -7.00 44.14
N VAL A 104 -6.93 -5.71 43.89
CA VAL A 104 -7.36 -4.63 44.80
C VAL A 104 -8.87 -4.62 44.96
N ALA A 105 -9.64 -4.71 43.88
CA ALA A 105 -11.11 -4.75 43.92
C ALA A 105 -11.62 -5.94 44.74
N MET A 106 -11.02 -7.12 44.59
CA MET A 106 -11.38 -8.31 45.38
C MET A 106 -11.10 -8.11 46.87
N LYS A 107 -9.95 -7.53 47.24
CA LYS A 107 -9.62 -7.22 48.64
C LYS A 107 -10.62 -6.26 49.26
N TYR A 108 -10.98 -5.19 48.55
CA TYR A 108 -11.98 -4.24 49.04
C TYR A 108 -13.38 -4.86 49.13
N GLY A 109 -13.78 -5.64 48.13
CA GLY A 109 -15.04 -6.37 48.15
C GLY A 109 -15.14 -7.29 49.36
N GLN A 110 -14.10 -8.09 49.61
CA GLN A 110 -14.02 -8.97 50.77
C GLN A 110 -14.09 -8.17 52.09
N ALA A 111 -13.37 -7.05 52.20
CA ALA A 111 -13.42 -6.18 53.38
C ALA A 111 -14.82 -5.56 53.61
N MET A 112 -15.63 -5.42 52.55
CA MET A 112 -17.02 -4.98 52.59
C MET A 112 -18.03 -6.13 52.76
N GLY A 113 -17.57 -7.38 52.91
CA GLY A 113 -18.43 -8.55 53.03
C GLY A 113 -19.06 -9.04 51.72
N LYS A 114 -18.58 -8.56 50.57
CA LYS A 114 -19.07 -8.99 49.25
C LYS A 114 -18.40 -10.29 48.81
N SER A 115 -19.17 -11.13 48.14
CA SER A 115 -18.68 -12.29 47.40
C SER A 115 -17.90 -11.87 46.14
N SER A 116 -17.10 -12.80 45.60
CA SER A 116 -16.39 -12.56 44.34
C SER A 116 -17.36 -12.37 43.17
N GLU A 117 -18.49 -13.05 43.17
CA GLU A 117 -19.54 -12.93 42.16
C GLU A 117 -20.16 -11.52 42.16
N GLU A 118 -20.45 -10.95 43.34
CA GLU A 118 -20.95 -9.58 43.46
C GLU A 118 -19.95 -8.56 42.93
N VAL A 119 -18.67 -8.70 43.28
CA VAL A 119 -17.60 -7.82 42.77
C VAL A 119 -17.48 -7.92 41.24
N LEU A 120 -17.61 -9.12 40.68
CA LEU A 120 -17.58 -9.32 39.22
C LEU A 120 -18.81 -8.70 38.55
N SER A 121 -20.00 -8.82 39.14
CA SER A 121 -21.22 -8.19 38.63
C SER A 121 -21.08 -6.66 38.63
N GLU A 122 -20.56 -6.08 39.70
CA GLU A 122 -20.29 -4.64 39.79
C GLU A 122 -19.24 -4.18 38.76
N PHE A 123 -18.21 -4.99 38.51
CA PHE A 123 -17.24 -4.72 37.46
C PHE A 123 -17.88 -4.66 36.06
N GLN A 124 -18.82 -5.57 35.75
CA GLN A 124 -19.53 -5.51 34.46
C GLN A 124 -20.42 -4.27 34.37
N ALA A 125 -21.14 -3.90 35.44
CA ALA A 125 -21.92 -2.67 35.47
C ALA A 125 -21.03 -1.43 35.29
N ALA A 126 -19.85 -1.41 35.90
CA ALA A 126 -18.89 -0.32 35.76
C ALA A 126 -18.38 -0.16 34.32
N LYS A 127 -18.25 -1.25 33.54
CA LYS A 127 -17.93 -1.12 32.10
C LYS A 127 -18.99 -0.33 31.35
N GLU A 128 -20.27 -0.62 31.58
CA GLU A 128 -21.36 0.13 30.97
C GLU A 128 -21.34 1.60 31.39
N THR A 129 -21.05 1.87 32.67
CA THR A 129 -20.86 3.25 33.16
C THR A 129 -19.74 3.98 32.41
N VAL A 130 -18.60 3.33 32.18
CA VAL A 130 -17.46 3.92 31.45
C VAL A 130 -17.81 4.14 29.98
N LEU A 131 -18.43 3.17 29.32
CA LEU A 131 -18.80 3.26 27.90
C LEU A 131 -19.84 4.35 27.62
N ASN A 132 -20.72 4.62 28.59
CA ASN A 132 -21.77 5.63 28.50
C ASN A 132 -21.35 7.00 29.07
N ASP A 133 -20.06 7.22 29.36
CA ASP A 133 -19.51 8.45 29.94
C ASP A 133 -20.16 8.87 31.27
N GLN A 134 -20.61 7.90 32.07
CA GLN A 134 -21.31 8.10 33.34
C GLN A 134 -20.39 7.96 34.57
N SER A 135 -19.09 7.94 34.36
CA SER A 135 -18.12 7.68 35.42
C SER A 135 -17.95 8.88 36.36
N ASN A 136 -18.25 8.66 37.64
CA ASN A 136 -18.03 9.66 38.70
C ASN A 136 -16.56 9.78 39.13
N PHE A 137 -15.69 8.89 38.67
CA PHE A 137 -14.28 8.81 39.07
C PHE A 137 -13.33 9.21 37.93
N GLY A 138 -13.83 9.82 36.86
CA GLY A 138 -13.02 10.24 35.72
C GLY A 138 -12.52 9.08 34.84
N ASN A 139 -13.04 7.87 35.03
CA ASN A 139 -12.77 6.74 34.13
C ASN A 139 -13.64 6.91 32.87
N THR A 140 -13.13 7.61 31.86
CA THR A 140 -13.80 7.82 30.57
C THR A 140 -13.03 7.15 29.45
N VAL A 141 -13.71 6.87 28.34
CA VAL A 141 -13.12 6.37 27.10
C VAL A 141 -13.53 7.27 25.95
N ASP A 142 -12.65 7.44 24.97
CA ASP A 142 -12.96 8.26 23.81
C ASP A 142 -13.80 7.53 22.76
N GLU A 143 -14.27 8.26 21.75
CA GLU A 143 -15.08 7.68 20.66
C GLU A 143 -14.33 6.64 19.82
N THR A 144 -13.01 6.73 19.74
CA THR A 144 -12.17 5.77 19.01
C THR A 144 -12.14 4.44 19.76
N GLU A 145 -11.97 4.50 21.07
CA GLU A 145 -11.96 3.37 22.00
C GLU A 145 -13.32 2.67 22.04
N LYS A 146 -14.42 3.43 22.14
CA LYS A 146 -15.79 2.88 22.07
C LYS A 146 -16.03 2.12 20.77
N LYS A 147 -15.65 2.71 19.63
CA LYS A 147 -15.77 2.06 18.32
C LYS A 147 -14.90 0.80 18.22
N ALA A 148 -13.70 0.82 18.80
CA ALA A 148 -12.81 -0.34 18.83
C ALA A 148 -13.39 -1.48 19.68
N TYR A 149 -13.92 -1.15 20.86
CA TYR A 149 -14.56 -2.13 21.74
C TYR A 149 -15.82 -2.73 21.11
N LYS A 150 -16.63 -1.92 20.42
CA LYS A 150 -17.78 -2.42 19.67
C LYS A 150 -17.38 -3.46 18.63
N ARG A 151 -16.34 -3.17 17.82
CA ARG A 151 -15.81 -4.14 16.83
C ARG A 151 -15.29 -5.43 17.48
N TYR A 152 -14.81 -5.37 18.71
CA TYR A 152 -14.39 -6.56 19.45
C TYR A 152 -15.61 -7.42 19.83
N LEU A 153 -16.65 -6.80 20.41
CA LEU A 153 -17.88 -7.51 20.75
C LEU A 153 -18.57 -8.14 19.52
N ASP A 154 -18.64 -7.39 18.42
CA ASP A 154 -19.26 -7.85 17.17
C ASP A 154 -18.56 -9.10 16.59
N LYS A 155 -17.26 -9.28 16.88
CA LYS A 155 -16.47 -10.44 16.41
C LYS A 155 -16.51 -11.64 17.34
N GLU A 156 -16.76 -11.43 18.63
CA GLU A 156 -16.89 -12.52 19.62
C GLU A 156 -18.31 -13.13 19.61
N GLN A 157 -19.30 -12.40 19.09
CA GLN A 157 -20.71 -12.81 19.06
C GLN A 157 -21.19 -13.33 17.69
N GLY A 158 -20.37 -13.24 16.65
CA GLY A 158 -20.66 -13.73 15.29
C GLY A 158 -19.84 -14.97 14.96
#